data_AF-A0A941BUR7-F1
#
_entry.id   AF-A0A941BUR7-F1
#
_cell.length_a   1.000
_cell.length_b   1.000
_cell.length_c   1.000
_cell.angle_alpha   90.00
_cell.angle_beta   90.00
_cell.angle_gamma   90.00
#
_symmetry.space_group_name_H-M   'P 1'
#
loop_
_entity.id
_entity.type
_entity.pdbx_description
1 polymer ?
#
loop_
_entity_poly.entity_id
_entity_poly.type
_entity_poly.pdbx_seq_one_letter_code
_entity_poly.pdbx_strand_id
1 'polypeptide(L)'
;MIVALIVACEVGFWVLLALGLAVRYLLGRRRLSVVLLLCEPLLEVVLFVATAVDLRGGAEPSWEHGLAALYIGFTVAYGHYTIRWLDGHAAHRLAGAPKPTGPPRYGLARAAHEGRLWLRTVLAAAVACALLQGAVWYVGDDGDTSSLRSFQWTALRVAGIHGVIALTYLLWPKKAPGNAPGKAPGKAPGKAPSALPARDPEHVPDTEVRGPREDEQQVR
;
A
#
# COMPACT_ATOMS: atom_id res chain seq x y z
N MET A 1 14.36 -23.89 24.48
CA MET A 1 13.13 -24.22 23.72
C MET A 1 12.74 -23.10 22.76
N ILE A 2 12.75 -21.83 23.21
CA ILE A 2 12.35 -20.67 22.40
C ILE A 2 13.24 -20.42 21.18
N VAL A 3 14.57 -20.55 21.32
CA VAL A 3 15.48 -20.41 20.16
C VAL A 3 15.13 -21.38 19.03
N ALA A 4 14.80 -22.63 19.34
CA ALA A 4 14.39 -23.61 18.33
C ALA A 4 13.03 -23.25 17.69
N LEU A 5 12.09 -22.73 18.49
CA LEU A 5 10.81 -22.23 17.98
C LEU A 5 11.00 -21.01 17.07
N ILE A 6 11.83 -20.05 17.45
CA ILE A 6 12.18 -18.87 16.65
C ILE A 6 12.78 -19.31 15.32
N VAL A 7 13.76 -20.21 15.34
CA VAL A 7 14.39 -20.72 14.11
C VAL A 7 13.39 -21.45 13.23
N ALA A 8 12.50 -22.26 13.81
CA ALA A 8 11.45 -22.95 13.06
C ALA A 8 10.43 -21.97 12.45
N CYS A 9 10.04 -20.93 13.19
CA CYS A 9 9.18 -19.85 12.71
C CYS A 9 9.86 -19.06 11.59
N GLU A 10 11.14 -18.73 11.70
CA GLU A 10 11.93 -18.02 10.68
C GLU A 10 12.02 -18.82 9.39
N VAL A 11 12.36 -20.12 9.47
CA VAL A 11 12.39 -21.01 8.30
C VAL A 11 10.99 -21.14 7.70
N GLY A 12 9.97 -21.36 8.52
CA GLY A 12 8.58 -21.46 8.10
C GLY A 12 8.10 -20.19 7.39
N PHE A 13 8.43 -19.03 7.93
CA PHE A 13 8.17 -17.72 7.35
C PHE A 13 8.73 -17.62 5.93
N TRP A 14 10.03 -17.88 5.74
CA TRP A 14 10.66 -17.75 4.42
C TRP A 14 10.09 -18.74 3.41
N VAL A 15 9.80 -19.97 3.84
CA VAL A 15 9.20 -21.00 2.99
C VAL A 15 7.77 -20.61 2.58
N LEU A 16 6.94 -20.17 3.52
CA LEU A 16 5.56 -19.76 3.26
C LEU A 16 5.50 -18.51 2.39
N LEU A 17 6.35 -17.52 2.65
CA LEU A 17 6.44 -16.31 1.84
C LEU A 17 6.85 -16.63 0.41
N ALA A 18 7.94 -17.39 0.22
CA ALA A 18 8.42 -17.78 -1.10
C ALA A 18 7.35 -18.57 -1.88
N LEU A 19 6.73 -19.56 -1.22
CA LEU A 19 5.69 -20.38 -1.84
C LEU A 19 4.43 -19.55 -2.15
N GLY A 20 3.99 -18.72 -1.21
CA GLY A 20 2.83 -17.85 -1.36
C GLY A 20 2.98 -16.87 -2.52
N LEU A 21 4.17 -16.28 -2.70
CA LEU A 21 4.48 -15.40 -3.83
C LEU A 21 4.63 -16.16 -5.15
N ALA A 22 5.27 -17.34 -5.15
CA ALA A 22 5.38 -18.19 -6.34
C ALA A 22 4.00 -18.61 -6.85
N VAL A 23 3.13 -19.09 -5.96
CA VAL A 23 1.74 -19.44 -6.27
C VAL A 23 0.97 -18.23 -6.80
N ARG A 24 1.24 -17.03 -6.28
CA ARG A 24 0.57 -15.80 -6.69
C ARG A 24 0.93 -15.38 -8.10
N TYR A 25 2.23 -15.28 -8.38
CA TYR A 25 2.73 -14.59 -9.56
C TYR A 25 3.14 -15.55 -10.69
N LEU A 26 3.57 -16.77 -10.37
CA LEU A 26 3.94 -17.77 -11.38
C LEU A 26 2.75 -18.65 -11.76
N LEU A 27 1.97 -19.10 -10.77
CA LEU A 27 0.82 -19.99 -11.00
C LEU A 27 -0.52 -19.25 -11.12
N GLY A 28 -0.56 -17.95 -10.83
CA GLY A 28 -1.78 -17.12 -10.91
C GLY A 28 -2.89 -17.49 -9.91
N ARG A 29 -2.64 -18.41 -8.95
CA ARG A 29 -3.67 -18.94 -8.04
C ARG A 29 -3.80 -18.08 -6.78
N ARG A 30 -4.45 -16.92 -6.94
CA ARG A 30 -4.59 -15.90 -5.89
C ARG A 30 -5.15 -16.42 -4.57
N ARG A 31 -6.18 -17.28 -4.58
CA ARG A 31 -6.81 -17.79 -3.35
C ARG A 31 -5.84 -18.64 -2.53
N LEU A 32 -5.13 -19.55 -3.17
CA LEU A 32 -4.14 -20.41 -2.51
C LEU A 32 -2.97 -19.57 -1.97
N SER A 33 -2.50 -18.60 -2.75
CA SER A 33 -1.49 -17.63 -2.29
C SER A 33 -1.93 -16.89 -1.03
N VAL A 34 -3.17 -16.40 -0.97
CA VAL A 34 -3.68 -15.70 0.22
C VAL A 34 -3.68 -16.62 1.43
N VAL A 35 -4.11 -17.88 1.29
CA VAL A 35 -4.07 -18.85 2.41
C VAL A 35 -2.63 -19.04 2.90
N LEU A 36 -1.68 -19.26 1.99
CA LEU A 36 -0.26 -19.44 2.33
C LEU A 36 0.33 -18.22 3.02
N LEU A 37 0.06 -17.02 2.49
CA LEU A 37 0.54 -15.75 3.07
C LEU A 37 -0.16 -15.38 4.38
N LEU A 38 -1.36 -15.91 4.66
CA LEU A 38 -2.03 -15.74 5.95
C LEU A 38 -1.47 -16.67 7.04
N CYS A 39 -0.79 -17.76 6.66
CA CYS A 39 -0.05 -18.57 7.61
C CYS A 39 1.14 -17.79 8.21
N GLU A 40 1.68 -16.80 7.50
CA GLU A 40 2.80 -15.96 7.96
C GLU A 40 2.43 -15.14 9.22
N PRO A 41 1.39 -14.28 9.24
CA PRO A 41 0.96 -13.63 10.48
C PRO A 41 0.39 -14.60 11.51
N LEU A 42 -0.04 -15.81 11.11
CA LEU A 42 -0.45 -16.84 12.07
C LEU A 42 0.76 -17.37 12.86
N LEU A 43 1.91 -17.58 12.22
CA LEU A 43 3.15 -17.93 12.92
C LEU A 43 3.56 -16.84 13.90
N GLU A 44 3.39 -15.57 13.54
CA GLU A 44 3.64 -14.43 14.44
C GLU A 44 2.72 -14.44 15.66
N VAL A 45 1.43 -14.77 15.47
CA VAL A 45 0.49 -14.92 16.60
C VAL A 45 0.94 -16.05 17.51
N VAL A 46 1.38 -17.19 16.96
CA VAL A 46 1.90 -18.31 17.75
C VAL A 46 3.13 -17.89 18.55
N LEU A 47 4.07 -17.19 17.93
CA LEU A 47 5.27 -16.70 18.61
C LEU A 47 4.93 -15.69 19.72
N PHE A 48 3.98 -14.79 19.46
CA PHE A 48 3.47 -13.84 20.44
C PHE A 48 2.79 -14.52 21.63
N VAL A 49 1.99 -15.57 21.40
CA VAL A 49 1.37 -16.35 22.49
C VAL A 49 2.43 -17.11 23.28
N ALA A 50 3.38 -17.77 22.61
CA ALA A 50 4.47 -18.47 23.27
C ALA A 50 5.29 -17.53 24.17
N THR A 51 5.53 -16.32 23.69
CA THR A 51 6.15 -15.24 24.44
C THR A 51 5.37 -14.86 25.70
N ALA A 52 4.06 -14.64 25.59
CA ALA A 52 3.24 -14.30 26.75
C ALA A 52 3.22 -15.41 27.81
N VAL A 53 3.24 -16.67 27.36
CA VAL A 53 3.37 -17.85 28.23
C VAL A 53 4.73 -17.88 28.93
N ASP A 54 5.81 -17.58 28.23
CA ASP A 54 7.17 -17.57 28.79
C ASP A 54 7.37 -16.45 29.82
N LEU A 55 6.88 -15.24 29.53
CA LEU A 55 6.89 -14.12 30.47
C LEU A 55 6.12 -14.44 31.76
N ARG A 56 4.99 -15.13 31.65
CA ARG A 56 4.24 -15.62 32.82
C ARG A 56 5.01 -16.68 33.61
N GLY A 57 5.91 -17.42 32.96
CA GLY A 57 6.82 -18.36 33.59
C GLY A 57 8.03 -17.70 34.27
N GLY A 58 8.17 -16.36 34.21
CA GLY A 58 9.25 -15.61 34.82
C GLY A 58 10.46 -15.36 33.90
N ALA A 59 10.31 -15.54 32.59
CA ALA A 59 11.38 -15.21 31.65
C ALA A 59 11.63 -13.70 31.54
N GLU A 60 12.88 -13.33 31.22
CA GLU A 60 13.25 -11.93 31.04
C GLU A 60 12.65 -11.34 29.73
N PRO A 61 12.06 -10.14 29.78
CA PRO A 61 11.49 -9.50 28.60
C PRO A 61 12.57 -9.00 27.62
N SER A 62 12.75 -9.70 26.50
CA SER A 62 13.49 -9.20 25.33
C SER A 62 12.65 -8.25 24.44
N TRP A 63 13.34 -7.53 23.53
CA TRP A 63 12.73 -6.61 22.56
C TRP A 63 11.92 -7.34 21.47
N GLU A 64 12.27 -8.60 21.18
CA GLU A 64 11.63 -9.41 20.15
C GLU A 64 10.14 -9.65 20.49
N HIS A 65 9.83 -9.69 21.79
CA HIS A 65 8.51 -9.97 22.35
C HIS A 65 7.44 -8.93 22.04
N GLY A 66 7.79 -7.65 21.93
CA GLY A 66 6.83 -6.58 21.60
C GLY A 66 6.73 -6.28 20.10
N LEU A 67 7.73 -6.68 19.32
CA LEU A 67 7.78 -6.42 17.88
C LEU A 67 6.71 -7.23 17.12
N ALA A 68 6.44 -8.47 17.55
CA ALA A 68 5.42 -9.33 16.95
C ALA A 68 4.04 -8.66 16.92
N ALA A 69 3.63 -8.02 18.03
CA ALA A 69 2.35 -7.32 18.09
C ALA A 69 2.27 -6.13 17.12
N LEU A 70 3.37 -5.38 16.94
CA LEU A 70 3.45 -4.30 15.95
C LEU A 70 3.34 -4.84 14.52
N TYR A 71 4.03 -5.95 14.23
CA TYR A 71 4.01 -6.59 12.92
C TYR A 71 2.60 -7.12 12.58
N ILE A 72 1.94 -7.78 13.53
CA ILE A 72 0.56 -8.24 13.37
C ILE A 72 -0.37 -7.05 13.12
N GLY A 73 -0.25 -5.98 13.92
CA GLY A 73 -1.03 -4.75 13.72
C GLY A 73 -0.83 -4.14 12.33
N PHE A 74 0.41 -4.08 11.85
CA PHE A 74 0.73 -3.64 10.50
C PHE A 74 0.07 -4.52 9.44
N THR A 75 0.18 -5.84 9.58
CA THR A 75 -0.40 -6.80 8.63
C THR A 75 -1.92 -6.66 8.55
N VAL A 76 -2.61 -6.46 9.68
CA VAL A 76 -4.07 -6.23 9.69
C VAL A 76 -4.44 -4.92 8.99
N ALA A 77 -3.72 -3.84 9.25
CA ALA A 77 -4.08 -2.52 8.72
C ALA A 77 -3.63 -2.25 7.28
N TYR A 78 -2.47 -2.78 6.89
CA TYR A 78 -1.81 -2.53 5.61
C TYR A 78 -1.78 -3.74 4.69
N GLY A 79 -1.95 -4.97 5.18
CA GLY A 79 -1.77 -6.20 4.38
C GLY A 79 -2.56 -6.18 3.07
N HIS A 80 -3.86 -5.91 3.12
CA HIS A 80 -4.68 -5.84 1.90
C HIS A 80 -4.26 -4.70 0.95
N TYR A 81 -3.84 -3.56 1.50
CA TYR A 81 -3.38 -2.42 0.71
C TYR A 81 -2.06 -2.73 0.00
N THR A 82 -1.08 -3.26 0.74
CA THR A 82 0.23 -3.64 0.24
C THR A 82 0.11 -4.72 -0.82
N ILE A 83 -0.73 -5.75 -0.60
CA ILE A 83 -0.95 -6.81 -1.56
C ILE A 83 -1.57 -6.29 -2.87
N ARG A 84 -2.58 -5.41 -2.81
CA ARG A 84 -3.15 -4.80 -4.04
C ARG A 84 -2.14 -3.94 -4.78
N TRP A 85 -1.32 -3.21 -4.04
CA TRP A 85 -0.25 -2.40 -4.60
C TRP A 85 0.81 -3.28 -5.29
N LEU A 86 1.24 -4.37 -4.66
CA LEU A 86 2.17 -5.34 -5.23
C LEU A 86 1.57 -6.03 -6.46
N ASP A 87 0.31 -6.46 -6.40
CA ASP A 87 -0.40 -7.07 -7.53
C ASP A 87 -0.42 -6.14 -8.75
N GLY A 88 -0.63 -4.84 -8.55
CA GLY A 88 -0.57 -3.85 -9.63
C GLY A 88 0.82 -3.73 -10.24
N HIS A 89 1.87 -3.74 -9.42
CA HIS A 89 3.26 -3.70 -9.91
C HIS A 89 3.65 -4.98 -10.63
N ALA A 90 3.23 -6.14 -10.13
CA ALA A 90 3.42 -7.41 -10.79
C ALA A 90 2.69 -7.45 -12.13
N ALA A 91 1.44 -6.99 -12.20
CA ALA A 91 0.70 -6.91 -13.45
C ALA A 91 1.38 -5.99 -14.48
N HIS A 92 1.94 -4.86 -14.03
CA HIS A 92 2.70 -3.97 -14.90
C HIS A 92 3.99 -4.60 -15.41
N ARG A 93 4.79 -5.20 -14.52
CA ARG A 93 6.12 -5.74 -14.87
C ARG A 93 6.09 -7.08 -15.59
N LEU A 94 5.13 -7.95 -15.25
CA LEU A 94 5.08 -9.35 -15.72
C LEU A 94 4.00 -9.56 -16.78
N ALA A 95 2.96 -8.71 -16.83
CA ALA A 95 1.80 -8.90 -17.72
C ALA A 95 1.49 -7.68 -18.60
N GLY A 96 2.40 -6.70 -18.68
CA GLY A 96 2.26 -5.55 -19.59
C GLY A 96 1.13 -4.57 -19.24
N ALA A 97 0.53 -4.67 -18.05
CA ALA A 97 -0.52 -3.75 -17.63
C ALA A 97 0.01 -2.30 -17.52
N PRO A 98 -0.86 -1.27 -17.60
CA PRO A 98 -0.46 0.11 -17.34
C PRO A 98 0.19 0.29 -15.97
N LYS A 99 1.11 1.25 -15.85
CA LYS A 99 1.77 1.56 -14.57
C LYS A 99 0.73 1.92 -13.50
N PRO A 100 0.80 1.36 -12.28
CA PRO A 100 -0.12 1.70 -11.19
C PRO A 100 -0.15 3.21 -10.95
N THR A 101 -1.35 3.79 -10.86
CA THR A 101 -1.50 5.22 -10.60
C THR A 101 -0.90 5.56 -9.23
N GLY A 102 0.03 6.51 -9.22
CA GLY A 102 0.65 6.99 -7.98
C GLY A 102 -0.34 7.74 -7.07
N PRO A 103 0.06 8.05 -5.84
CA PRO A 103 -0.79 8.80 -4.92
C PRO A 103 -1.11 10.19 -5.49
N PRO A 104 -2.28 10.78 -5.17
CA PRO A 104 -2.61 12.14 -5.57
C PRO A 104 -1.51 13.10 -5.14
N ARG A 105 -1.16 14.06 -6.00
CA ARG A 105 0.01 14.94 -5.76
C ARG A 105 -0.32 16.27 -5.10
N TYR A 106 -1.57 16.74 -5.20
CA TYR A 106 -1.94 18.11 -4.85
C TYR A 106 -3.31 18.19 -4.17
N GLY A 107 -3.54 19.32 -3.49
CA GLY A 107 -4.83 19.74 -2.96
C GLY A 107 -5.43 18.77 -1.94
N LEU A 108 -6.75 18.87 -1.78
CA LEU A 108 -7.51 18.08 -0.80
C LEU A 108 -7.48 16.57 -1.11
N ALA A 109 -7.29 16.18 -2.37
CA ALA A 109 -7.14 14.77 -2.74
C ALA A 109 -5.88 14.14 -2.12
N ARG A 110 -4.77 14.90 -2.03
CA ARG A 110 -3.55 14.49 -1.31
C ARG A 110 -3.82 14.37 0.18
N ALA A 111 -4.43 15.40 0.78
CA ALA A 111 -4.74 15.42 2.21
C ALA A 111 -5.63 14.23 2.61
N ALA A 112 -6.69 13.94 1.83
CA ALA A 112 -7.56 12.80 2.08
C ALA A 112 -6.85 11.45 1.91
N HIS A 113 -5.88 11.34 0.99
CA HIS A 113 -5.06 10.14 0.86
C HIS A 113 -4.19 9.90 2.09
N GLU A 114 -3.49 10.94 2.55
CA GLU A 114 -2.67 10.88 3.77
C GLU A 114 -3.50 10.61 5.02
N GLY A 115 -4.69 11.24 5.14
CA GLY A 115 -5.62 10.94 6.22
C GLY A 115 -6.06 9.47 6.24
N ARG A 116 -6.33 8.86 5.08
CA ARG A 116 -6.62 7.42 5.00
C ARG A 116 -5.43 6.54 5.37
N LEU A 117 -4.20 6.94 5.02
CA LEU A 117 -3.00 6.22 5.43
C LEU A 117 -2.78 6.33 6.94
N TRP A 118 -3.02 7.50 7.53
CA TRP A 118 -2.96 7.69 8.97
C TRP A 118 -4.01 6.84 9.70
N LEU A 119 -5.26 6.78 9.21
CA LEU A 119 -6.29 5.90 9.79
C LEU A 119 -5.86 4.42 9.80
N ARG A 120 -5.11 3.96 8.79
CA ARG A 120 -4.50 2.62 8.82
C ARG A 120 -3.43 2.50 9.91
N THR A 121 -2.60 3.52 10.13
CA THR A 121 -1.63 3.51 11.25
C THR A 121 -2.33 3.47 12.59
N VAL A 122 -3.43 4.22 12.75
CA VAL A 122 -4.26 4.16 13.96
C VAL A 122 -4.83 2.76 14.15
N LEU A 123 -5.35 2.13 13.10
CA LEU A 123 -5.81 0.74 13.17
C LEU A 123 -4.67 -0.22 13.56
N ALA A 124 -3.49 -0.08 12.95
CA ALA A 124 -2.33 -0.91 13.28
C ALA A 124 -1.93 -0.76 14.75
N ALA A 125 -1.85 0.48 15.24
CA ALA A 125 -1.53 0.79 16.63
C ALA A 125 -2.62 0.26 17.58
N ALA A 126 -3.90 0.38 17.23
CA ALA A 126 -5.00 -0.13 18.03
C ALA A 126 -4.94 -1.65 18.19
N VAL A 127 -4.71 -2.39 17.08
CA VAL A 127 -4.56 -3.85 17.11
C VAL A 127 -3.34 -4.25 17.93
N ALA A 128 -2.19 -3.61 17.72
CA ALA A 128 -0.98 -3.90 18.49
C ALA A 128 -1.17 -3.62 19.98
N CYS A 129 -1.75 -2.47 20.34
CA CYS A 129 -2.04 -2.13 21.72
C CYS A 129 -3.03 -3.11 22.37
N ALA A 130 -4.04 -3.58 21.65
CA ALA A 130 -5.00 -4.57 22.15
C ALA A 130 -4.32 -5.91 22.44
N LEU A 131 -3.47 -6.40 21.52
CA LEU A 131 -2.70 -7.64 21.72
C LEU A 131 -1.74 -7.51 22.91
N LEU A 132 -0.96 -6.43 22.96
CA LEU A 132 -0.03 -6.15 24.05
C LEU A 132 -0.76 -6.01 25.39
N GLN A 133 -1.92 -5.33 25.41
CA GLN A 133 -2.72 -5.19 26.63
C GLN A 133 -3.28 -6.52 27.10
N GLY A 134 -3.70 -7.39 26.18
CA GLY A 134 -4.11 -8.76 26.50
C GLY A 134 -2.98 -9.57 27.11
N ALA A 135 -1.77 -9.48 26.57
CA ALA A 135 -0.58 -10.13 27.14
C ALA A 135 -0.24 -9.58 28.53
N VAL A 136 -0.32 -8.26 28.74
CA VAL A 136 -0.13 -7.64 30.07
C VAL A 136 -1.12 -8.20 31.09
N TRP A 137 -2.40 -8.33 30.74
CA TRP A 137 -3.41 -8.92 31.62
C TRP A 137 -3.16 -10.40 31.89
N TYR A 138 -2.65 -11.13 30.90
CA TYR A 138 -2.35 -12.56 31.03
C TYR A 138 -1.14 -12.83 31.94
N VAL A 139 -0.08 -12.03 31.81
CA VAL A 139 1.13 -12.14 32.63
C VAL A 139 0.83 -11.80 34.09
N GLY A 140 0.00 -10.78 34.33
CA GLY A 140 -0.41 -10.36 35.68
C GLY A 140 0.67 -9.55 36.41
N ASP A 141 0.43 -9.29 37.70
CA ASP A 141 1.27 -8.40 38.52
C ASP A 141 2.61 -9.03 38.94
N ASP A 142 2.72 -10.37 38.87
CA ASP A 142 3.91 -11.12 39.28
C ASP A 142 5.00 -11.19 38.18
N GLY A 143 4.69 -10.80 36.95
CA GLY A 143 5.62 -10.86 35.81
C GLY A 143 6.00 -9.49 35.25
N ASP A 144 7.19 -9.39 34.64
CA ASP A 144 7.67 -8.14 34.06
C ASP A 144 6.97 -7.83 32.72
N THR A 145 6.15 -6.77 32.74
CA THR A 145 5.39 -6.27 31.58
C THR A 145 5.96 -4.97 31.00
N SER A 146 7.11 -4.51 31.48
CA SER A 146 7.72 -3.22 31.11
C SER A 146 7.96 -3.11 29.61
N SER A 147 8.51 -4.16 28.98
CA SER A 147 8.72 -4.22 27.53
C SER A 147 7.40 -4.09 26.77
N LEU A 148 6.36 -4.85 27.13
CA LEU A 148 5.04 -4.79 26.49
C LEU A 148 4.46 -3.37 26.52
N ARG A 149 4.56 -2.68 27.67
CA ARG A 149 4.10 -1.29 27.81
C ARG A 149 4.94 -0.29 27.03
N SER A 150 6.25 -0.49 26.94
CA SER A 150 7.15 0.32 26.09
C SER A 150 6.74 0.25 24.62
N PHE A 151 6.35 -0.93 24.15
CA PHE A 151 5.85 -1.13 22.79
C PHE A 151 4.47 -0.50 22.54
N GLN A 152 3.57 -0.50 23.53
CA GLN A 152 2.32 0.26 23.45
C GLN A 152 2.61 1.75 23.25
N TRP A 153 3.53 2.33 24.04
CA TRP A 153 3.94 3.72 23.87
C TRP A 153 4.58 4.00 22.51
N THR A 154 5.37 3.06 22.01
CA THR A 154 5.97 3.15 20.68
C THR A 154 4.90 3.18 19.59
N ALA A 155 3.90 2.30 19.65
CA ALA A 155 2.77 2.28 18.71
C ALA A 155 2.01 3.62 18.70
N LEU A 156 1.70 4.15 19.89
CA LEU A 156 1.01 5.43 20.05
C LEU A 156 1.84 6.60 19.53
N ARG A 157 3.15 6.62 19.81
CA ARG A 157 4.07 7.65 19.30
C ARG A 157 4.13 7.65 17.78
N VAL A 158 4.26 6.48 17.15
CA VAL A 158 4.27 6.35 15.68
C VAL A 158 2.95 6.84 15.08
N ALA A 159 1.81 6.44 15.66
CA ALA A 159 0.49 6.92 15.20
C ALA A 159 0.32 8.43 15.37
N GLY A 160 0.82 9.00 16.48
CA GLY A 160 0.81 10.43 16.75
C GLY A 160 1.67 11.22 15.78
N ILE A 161 2.92 10.81 15.57
CA ILE A 161 3.86 11.45 14.63
C ILE A 161 3.30 11.40 13.21
N HIS A 162 2.79 10.25 12.78
CA HIS A 162 2.18 10.14 11.46
C HIS A 162 0.91 11.02 11.34
N GLY A 163 0.15 11.15 12.43
CA GLY A 163 -1.00 12.06 12.49
C GLY A 163 -0.61 13.52 12.30
N VAL A 164 0.47 13.96 12.97
CA VAL A 164 1.03 15.31 12.77
C VAL A 164 1.43 15.51 11.31
N ILE A 165 2.13 14.54 10.70
CA ILE A 165 2.53 14.60 9.29
C ILE A 165 1.28 14.70 8.39
N ALA A 166 0.28 13.83 8.59
CA ALA A 166 -0.95 13.85 7.79
C ALA A 166 -1.71 15.18 7.94
N LEU A 167 -1.73 15.75 9.15
CA LEU A 167 -2.34 17.05 9.42
C LEU A 167 -1.64 18.18 8.66
N THR A 168 -0.32 18.13 8.46
CA THR A 168 0.38 19.14 7.66
C THR A 168 -0.14 19.23 6.22
N TYR A 169 -0.53 18.10 5.61
CA TYR A 169 -1.11 18.08 4.27
C TYR A 169 -2.53 18.65 4.21
N LEU A 170 -3.26 18.61 5.33
CA LEU A 170 -4.60 19.18 5.45
C LEU A 170 -4.53 20.70 5.67
N LEU A 171 -3.63 21.16 6.56
CA LEU A 171 -3.47 22.57 6.90
C LEU A 171 -2.71 23.37 5.84
N TRP A 172 -1.72 22.76 5.17
CA TRP A 172 -0.94 23.36 4.08
C TRP A 172 -1.02 22.54 2.78
N PRO A 173 -2.17 22.55 2.08
CA PRO A 173 -2.34 21.78 0.86
C PRO A 173 -1.40 22.24 -0.25
N LYS A 174 -0.61 21.31 -0.79
CA LYS A 174 0.32 21.58 -1.90
C LYS A 174 -0.47 21.97 -3.16
N LYS A 175 -0.19 23.14 -3.72
CA LYS A 175 -0.82 23.64 -4.96
C LYS A 175 -0.20 22.97 -6.18
N ALA A 176 -1.02 22.70 -7.20
CA ALA A 176 -0.51 22.31 -8.51
C ALA A 176 0.31 23.46 -9.11
N PRO A 177 1.35 23.19 -9.93
CA PRO A 177 1.96 24.23 -10.74
C PRO A 177 0.84 24.87 -11.56
N GLY A 178 0.62 26.17 -11.39
CA GLY A 178 -0.38 26.88 -12.18
C GLY A 178 -0.01 26.73 -13.65
N ASN A 179 -0.98 26.35 -14.49
CA ASN A 179 -0.84 26.56 -15.92
C ASN A 179 -0.47 28.03 -16.11
N ALA A 180 0.75 28.30 -16.58
CA ALA A 180 1.15 29.64 -16.94
C ALA A 180 0.10 30.20 -17.92
N PRO A 181 -0.41 31.42 -17.73
CA PRO A 181 -1.38 31.99 -18.64
C PRO A 181 -0.73 32.14 -20.03
N GLY A 182 -1.35 31.50 -21.02
CA GLY A 182 -1.22 31.77 -22.44
C GLY A 182 0.18 32.11 -22.96
N LYS A 183 0.96 31.10 -23.34
CA LYS A 183 1.67 31.23 -24.61
C LYS A 183 0.58 31.11 -25.67
N ALA A 184 0.14 32.24 -26.23
CA ALA A 184 -0.72 32.28 -27.39
C ALA A 184 -0.25 31.22 -28.41
N PRO A 185 -1.15 30.53 -29.13
CA PRO A 185 -0.73 29.59 -30.16
C PRO A 185 0.21 30.35 -31.11
N GLY A 186 1.49 30.03 -31.02
CA GLY A 186 2.50 30.57 -31.89
C GLY A 186 2.03 30.27 -33.30
N LYS A 187 1.83 31.33 -34.08
CA LYS A 187 1.60 31.30 -35.52
C LYS A 187 2.41 30.15 -36.10
N ALA A 188 1.74 29.17 -36.69
CA ALA A 188 2.37 28.00 -37.29
C ALA A 188 3.54 28.49 -38.16
N PRO A 189 4.75 27.91 -38.04
CA PRO A 189 5.82 28.23 -38.97
C PRO A 189 5.30 27.92 -40.37
N GLY A 190 5.34 28.95 -41.23
CA GLY A 190 4.90 28.88 -42.60
C GLY A 190 5.47 27.62 -43.26
N LYS A 191 4.58 26.85 -43.86
CA LYS A 191 4.89 25.71 -44.71
C LYS A 191 5.98 26.14 -45.70
N ALA A 192 7.18 25.56 -45.59
CA ALA A 192 8.20 25.70 -46.61
C ALA A 192 7.60 25.22 -47.96
N PRO A 193 7.91 25.87 -49.10
CA PRO A 193 7.39 25.44 -50.38
C PRO A 193 7.90 24.03 -50.67
N SER A 194 6.98 23.08 -50.77
CA SER A 194 7.25 21.72 -51.21
C SER A 194 7.69 21.75 -52.67
N ALA A 195 8.88 21.19 -52.95
CA ALA A 195 9.51 21.14 -54.26
C ALA A 195 8.96 20.02 -55.16
N LEU A 196 7.63 19.87 -55.23
CA LEU A 196 6.98 18.91 -56.13
C LEU A 196 5.73 19.57 -56.75
N PRO A 197 5.59 19.61 -58.08
CA PRO A 197 4.41 20.17 -58.72
C PRO A 197 3.21 19.27 -58.43
N ALA A 198 2.20 19.82 -57.76
CA ALA A 198 0.93 19.16 -57.55
C ALA A 198 0.23 18.94 -58.91
N ARG A 199 -0.13 17.69 -59.20
CA ARG A 199 -1.10 17.36 -60.26
C ARG A 199 -2.52 17.65 -59.76
N ASP A 200 -3.38 18.11 -60.65
CA ASP A 200 -4.78 18.51 -60.39
C ASP A 200 -5.61 17.46 -59.63
N PRO A 201 -6.47 17.87 -58.67
CA PRO A 201 -7.28 16.97 -57.86
C PRO A 201 -8.68 16.74 -58.46
N GLU A 202 -8.77 16.23 -59.68
CA GLU A 202 -10.06 15.78 -60.26
C GLU A 202 -10.18 14.25 -60.39
N HIS A 203 -9.30 13.46 -59.77
CA HIS A 203 -9.36 11.99 -59.83
C HIS A 203 -9.12 11.31 -58.47
N VAL A 204 -9.99 11.61 -57.50
CA VAL A 204 -10.13 10.74 -56.31
C VAL A 204 -11.59 10.29 -56.23
N PRO A 205 -11.89 8.99 -56.35
CA PRO A 205 -13.26 8.49 -56.25
C PRO A 205 -13.78 8.62 -54.81
N ASP A 206 -14.93 9.29 -54.68
CA ASP A 206 -15.70 9.47 -53.44
C ASP A 206 -16.34 8.16 -52.96
N THR A 207 -15.53 7.29 -52.36
CA THR A 207 -16.05 6.13 -51.65
C THR A 207 -15.37 5.99 -50.30
N GLU A 208 -16.19 6.09 -49.25
CA GLU A 208 -15.92 5.73 -47.85
C GLU A 208 -15.47 6.83 -46.86
N VAL A 209 -16.15 7.98 -46.84
CA VAL A 209 -16.32 8.74 -45.59
C VAL A 209 -17.80 8.99 -45.32
N ARG A 210 -18.38 8.12 -44.50
CA ARG A 210 -19.71 8.27 -43.93
C ARG A 210 -19.71 9.53 -43.04
N GLY A 211 -20.42 10.57 -43.47
CA GLY A 211 -20.52 11.83 -42.74
C GLY A 211 -21.11 11.66 -41.32
N PRO A 212 -20.78 12.58 -40.38
CA PRO A 212 -21.31 12.55 -39.03
C PRO A 212 -22.84 12.77 -39.03
N ARG A 213 -23.55 11.95 -38.25
CA ARG A 213 -25.01 11.99 -38.08
C ARG A 213 -25.44 13.21 -37.27
N GLU A 214 -26.63 13.71 -37.57
CA GLU A 214 -27.25 14.97 -37.10
C GLU A 214 -27.70 14.98 -35.62
N ASP A 215 -27.22 14.05 -34.79
CA ASP A 215 -27.88 13.76 -33.51
C ASP A 215 -27.27 14.47 -32.28
N GLU A 216 -26.21 15.29 -32.43
CA GLU A 216 -25.51 15.91 -31.29
C GLU A 216 -25.73 17.43 -31.12
N GLN A 217 -26.70 18.04 -31.82
CA GLN A 217 -27.01 19.47 -31.65
C GLN A 217 -28.09 19.82 -30.60
N GLN A 218 -28.61 18.86 -29.82
CA GLN A 218 -29.59 19.17 -28.78
C GLN A 218 -29.36 18.40 -27.48
N VAL A 219 -28.40 18.85 -26.67
CA VAL A 219 -28.60 18.96 -25.21
C VAL A 219 -27.82 20.18 -24.72
N ARG A 220 -28.57 21.25 -24.40
CA ARG A 220 -28.11 22.38 -23.58
C ARG A 220 -27.90 21.94 -22.13
#